data_AF-V4T9F6-F1
#
_entry.id   AF-V4T9F6-F1
#
_cell.length_a   1.000
_cell.length_b   1.000
_cell.length_c   1.000
_cell.angle_alpha   90.00
_cell.angle_beta   90.00
_cell.angle_gamma   90.00
#
_symmetry.space_group_name_H-M   'P 1'
#
loop_
_entity.id
_entity.type
_entity.pdbx_description
1 polymer ?
#
loop_
_entity_poly.entity_id
_entity_poly.type
_entity_poly.pdbx_seq_one_letter_code
_entity_poly.pdbx_strand_id
1 'polypeptide(L)'
;MNKKNCSGYDESTNAKVPSGIKKKRKFEEEEHAAFASKKPRRKRKLAKLSKDKGQKTMVSSSKCPDADVKRKKVRENLVEALSKVYGENNDETMKEQLRACDPVGVAASVESVLFEALGPITGPNKPKYISILFCVNHSENPDFRRKILLGEVKPERILTMTDEEMGSHKFQEKIRRIRERFAG
;
A
#
# COMPACT_ATOMS: atom_id res chain seq x y z
N MET A 1 51.00 21.79 8.16
CA MET A 1 50.27 20.51 8.15
C MET A 1 50.18 19.98 9.58
N ASN A 2 48.96 19.64 10.01
CA ASN A 2 48.53 18.73 11.09
C ASN A 2 49.16 18.85 12.50
N LYS A 3 48.45 18.64 13.61
CA LYS A 3 47.03 18.56 13.99
C LYS A 3 47.08 18.62 15.52
N LYS A 4 46.17 19.38 16.15
CA LYS A 4 46.10 19.59 17.60
C LYS A 4 45.57 18.35 18.33
N ASN A 5 46.07 18.19 19.56
CA ASN A 5 45.62 17.31 20.65
C ASN A 5 44.14 17.47 21.02
N CYS A 6 43.56 16.38 21.54
CA CYS A 6 42.63 16.24 22.70
C CYS A 6 42.46 14.71 22.92
N SER A 7 42.94 14.06 24.00
CA SER A 7 42.46 14.01 25.41
C SER A 7 40.94 13.79 25.52
N GLY A 8 40.35 12.83 26.23
CA GLY A 8 40.75 11.76 27.15
C GLY A 8 39.49 11.31 27.94
N TYR A 9 39.52 10.10 28.54
CA TYR A 9 38.72 9.64 29.71
C TYR A 9 37.18 9.47 29.53
N ASP A 10 36.43 8.57 30.18
CA ASP A 10 36.66 7.38 31.02
C ASP A 10 35.32 6.59 31.09
N GLU A 11 35.34 5.48 31.82
CA GLU A 11 34.40 4.39 31.95
C GLU A 11 33.28 4.64 32.98
N SER A 12 32.15 3.91 32.82
CA SER A 12 31.17 3.49 33.83
C SER A 12 30.29 4.54 34.56
N THR A 13 28.96 4.37 34.48
CA THR A 13 28.12 4.11 35.67
C THR A 13 26.70 3.64 35.28
N ASN A 14 26.26 2.60 36.00
CA ASN A 14 24.94 2.00 36.03
C ASN A 14 23.99 2.86 36.90
N ALA A 15 22.82 3.27 36.37
CA ALA A 15 21.65 3.60 37.21
C ALA A 15 20.32 3.62 36.43
N LYS A 16 19.48 2.63 36.77
CA LYS A 16 18.08 2.78 37.22
C LYS A 16 16.99 3.27 36.25
N VAL A 17 16.13 2.30 35.91
CA VAL A 17 14.77 2.43 35.38
C VAL A 17 13.90 3.34 36.27
N PRO A 18 13.06 4.22 35.66
CA PRO A 18 11.79 4.62 36.25
C PRO A 18 10.63 3.85 35.60
N SER A 19 9.90 3.20 36.49
CA SER A 19 8.59 2.61 36.31
C SER A 19 7.52 3.64 35.93
N GLY A 20 6.61 3.25 35.04
CA GLY A 20 5.19 3.59 35.21
C GLY A 20 4.55 4.42 34.10
N ILE A 21 4.01 3.74 33.07
CA ILE A 21 2.70 4.12 32.51
C ILE A 21 1.93 2.82 32.25
N LYS A 22 1.04 2.48 33.18
CA LYS A 22 -0.06 1.54 32.95
C LYS A 22 -1.14 2.29 32.17
N LYS A 23 -1.52 1.81 30.98
CA LYS A 23 -2.92 1.81 30.54
C LYS A 23 -3.14 0.81 29.40
N LYS A 24 -3.83 -0.26 29.79
CA LYS A 24 -4.44 -1.31 28.98
C LYS A 24 -5.23 -0.71 27.82
N ARG A 25 -5.09 -1.28 26.62
CA ARG A 25 -6.25 -1.59 25.78
C ARG A 25 -6.04 -2.97 25.15
N LYS A 26 -6.97 -3.86 25.52
CA LYS A 26 -7.20 -5.20 24.98
C LYS A 26 -7.13 -5.18 23.46
N PHE A 27 -6.32 -6.06 22.88
CA PHE A 27 -6.67 -6.65 21.59
C PHE A 27 -6.84 -8.14 21.87
N GLU A 28 -8.06 -8.61 21.63
CA GLU A 28 -8.42 -10.00 21.86
C GLU A 28 -7.70 -10.85 20.82
N GLU A 29 -7.03 -11.83 21.39
CA GLU A 29 -6.29 -12.93 20.80
C GLU A 29 -7.30 -13.95 20.29
N GLU A 30 -7.29 -14.25 18.99
CA GLU A 30 -7.85 -15.51 18.51
C GLU A 30 -7.15 -15.99 17.23
N GLU A 31 -6.40 -17.08 17.43
CA GLU A 31 -6.16 -18.21 16.52
C GLU A 31 -5.52 -17.96 15.15
N HIS A 32 -4.19 -18.09 15.16
CA HIS A 32 -3.41 -18.54 14.02
C HIS A 32 -3.42 -20.08 13.97
N ALA A 33 -4.21 -20.65 13.08
CA ALA A 33 -4.13 -22.07 12.73
C ALA A 33 -4.01 -22.28 11.20
N ALA A 34 -2.86 -22.86 10.84
CA ALA A 34 -2.65 -23.83 9.77
C ALA A 34 -2.89 -23.41 8.30
N PHE A 35 -1.77 -22.98 7.69
CA PHE A 35 -1.47 -23.19 6.27
C PHE A 35 -1.30 -24.70 6.03
N ALA A 36 -2.27 -25.35 5.37
CA ALA A 36 -2.15 -26.73 4.90
C ALA A 36 -2.45 -26.82 3.40
N SER A 37 -1.35 -26.90 2.64
CA SER A 37 -1.28 -27.24 1.23
C SER A 37 -2.04 -28.53 0.89
N LYS A 38 -3.14 -28.47 0.13
CA LYS A 38 -3.62 -29.59 -0.71
C LYS A 38 -4.33 -29.09 -1.98
N LYS A 39 -3.63 -29.11 -3.13
CA LYS A 39 -4.28 -29.30 -4.44
C LYS A 39 -4.70 -30.76 -4.56
N PRO A 40 -5.83 -31.07 -5.22
CA PRO A 40 -5.69 -31.90 -6.41
C PRO A 40 -6.58 -31.49 -7.60
N ARG A 41 -6.19 -32.06 -8.74
CA ARG A 41 -6.58 -31.79 -10.12
C ARG A 41 -7.97 -32.35 -10.50
N ARG A 42 -8.61 -31.62 -11.44
CA ARG A 42 -9.43 -32.07 -12.60
C ARG A 42 -10.48 -33.18 -12.39
N LYS A 43 -11.74 -32.86 -12.72
CA LYS A 43 -12.50 -33.60 -13.75
C LYS A 43 -13.32 -32.65 -14.63
N ARG A 44 -13.10 -32.75 -15.95
CA ARG A 44 -13.90 -32.14 -17.01
C ARG A 44 -15.23 -32.88 -17.08
N LYS A 45 -16.36 -32.16 -17.18
CA LYS A 45 -17.57 -32.71 -17.79
C LYS A 45 -18.10 -31.72 -18.84
N LEU A 46 -18.13 -32.24 -20.05
CA LEU A 46 -18.68 -31.62 -21.25
C LEU A 46 -20.21 -31.73 -21.21
N ALA A 47 -20.90 -30.61 -21.36
CA ALA A 47 -22.30 -30.57 -21.78
C ALA A 47 -22.44 -29.46 -22.83
N LYS A 48 -23.11 -29.80 -23.92
CA LYS A 48 -23.19 -29.02 -25.17
C LYS A 48 -24.40 -28.05 -25.14
N LEU A 49 -24.12 -26.84 -25.63
CA LEU A 49 -24.88 -26.01 -26.58
C LEU A 49 -26.40 -25.84 -26.41
N SER A 50 -26.82 -24.60 -26.15
CA SER A 50 -27.93 -23.96 -26.87
C SER A 50 -27.66 -22.46 -27.03
N LYS A 51 -28.36 -21.85 -27.99
CA LYS A 51 -27.97 -20.67 -28.76
C LYS A 51 -28.91 -19.50 -28.42
N ASP A 52 -28.37 -18.29 -28.60
CA ASP A 52 -29.04 -17.07 -29.05
C ASP A 52 -29.45 -15.98 -28.02
N LYS A 53 -29.11 -14.75 -28.43
CA LYS A 53 -29.63 -13.42 -28.06
C LYS A 53 -29.32 -12.83 -26.68
N GLY A 54 -28.19 -12.12 -26.66
CA GLY A 54 -28.18 -10.66 -26.45
C GLY A 54 -29.03 -10.13 -25.30
N GLN A 55 -28.48 -10.17 -24.09
CA GLN A 55 -28.83 -9.22 -23.05
C GLN A 55 -27.54 -8.80 -22.34
N LYS A 56 -27.08 -7.60 -22.69
CA LYS A 56 -26.26 -6.74 -21.85
C LYS A 56 -26.82 -6.79 -20.42
N THR A 57 -26.14 -7.51 -19.54
CA THR A 57 -26.41 -7.47 -18.11
C THR A 57 -26.06 -6.08 -17.63
N MET A 58 -27.08 -5.23 -17.57
CA MET A 58 -27.04 -3.96 -16.86
C MET A 58 -26.63 -4.32 -15.43
N VAL A 59 -25.40 -4.00 -15.04
CA VAL A 59 -25.01 -4.00 -13.62
C VAL A 59 -26.00 -3.08 -12.94
N SER A 60 -26.94 -3.68 -12.21
CA SER A 60 -27.83 -2.99 -11.31
C SER A 60 -26.92 -2.27 -10.32
N SER A 61 -26.76 -0.96 -10.53
CA SER A 61 -26.11 -0.06 -9.60
C SER A 61 -26.97 -0.05 -8.35
N SER A 62 -26.73 -1.03 -7.47
CA SER A 62 -27.15 -1.01 -6.09
C SER A 62 -26.46 0.20 -5.47
N LYS A 63 -27.09 1.38 -5.61
CA LYS A 63 -26.69 2.61 -4.93
C LYS A 63 -26.93 2.39 -3.44
N CYS A 64 -26.03 1.66 -2.81
CA CYS A 64 -25.84 1.71 -1.39
C CYS A 64 -25.06 3.00 -1.13
N PRO A 65 -25.68 4.06 -0.58
CA PRO A 65 -24.99 5.33 -0.35
C PRO A 65 -23.72 5.16 0.48
N ASP A 66 -23.69 4.17 1.39
CA ASP A 66 -22.52 3.83 2.20
C ASP A 66 -21.30 3.37 1.37
N ALA A 67 -21.52 2.59 0.31
CA ALA A 67 -20.42 2.13 -0.55
C ALA A 67 -19.79 3.30 -1.30
N ASP A 68 -20.62 4.19 -1.83
CA ASP A 68 -20.18 5.39 -2.56
C ASP A 68 -19.41 6.36 -1.66
N VAL A 69 -19.84 6.51 -0.40
CA VAL A 69 -19.13 7.32 0.61
C VAL A 69 -17.74 6.75 0.89
N LYS A 70 -17.60 5.42 1.04
CA LYS A 70 -16.29 4.78 1.26
C LYS A 70 -15.38 4.92 0.03
N ARG A 71 -15.91 4.71 -1.17
CA ARG A 71 -15.18 4.92 -2.44
C ARG A 71 -14.70 6.36 -2.59
N LYS A 72 -15.57 7.33 -2.29
CA LYS A 72 -15.21 8.76 -2.25
C LYS A 72 -14.08 9.01 -1.26
N LYS A 73 -14.11 8.42 -0.07
CA LYS A 73 -13.05 8.58 0.92
C LYS A 73 -11.69 8.03 0.46
N VAL A 74 -11.69 6.89 -0.25
CA VAL A 74 -10.46 6.36 -0.87
C VAL A 74 -9.90 7.35 -1.89
N ARG A 75 -10.76 7.88 -2.78
CA ARG A 75 -10.33 8.90 -3.76
C ARG A 75 -9.77 10.14 -3.09
N GLU A 76 -10.42 10.66 -2.04
CA GLU A 76 -9.93 11.82 -1.28
C GLU A 76 -8.53 11.57 -0.71
N ASN A 77 -8.33 10.41 -0.07
CA ASN A 77 -7.04 10.05 0.51
C ASN A 77 -5.95 9.95 -0.57
N LEU A 78 -6.27 9.34 -1.72
CA LEU A 78 -5.35 9.25 -2.86
C LEU A 78 -5.02 10.64 -3.41
N VAL A 79 -6.00 11.52 -3.60
CA VAL A 79 -5.78 12.90 -4.06
C VAL A 79 -4.89 13.67 -3.09
N GLU A 80 -5.16 13.55 -1.78
CA GLU A 80 -4.36 14.22 -0.76
C GLU A 80 -2.89 13.79 -0.83
N ALA A 81 -2.62 12.51 -1.00
CA ALA A 81 -1.28 11.99 -1.21
C ALA A 81 -0.65 12.51 -2.51
N LEU A 82 -1.31 12.28 -3.64
CA LEU A 82 -0.75 12.61 -4.96
C LEU A 82 -0.53 14.11 -5.15
N SER A 83 -1.31 14.97 -4.49
CA SER A 83 -1.13 16.43 -4.55
C SER A 83 0.15 16.91 -3.87
N LYS A 84 0.73 16.13 -2.95
CA LYS A 84 1.99 16.48 -2.27
C LYS A 84 3.21 16.31 -3.17
N VAL A 85 3.12 15.47 -4.20
CA VAL A 85 4.25 15.07 -5.06
C VAL A 85 4.95 16.26 -5.70
N TYR A 86 4.20 17.29 -6.12
CA TYR A 86 4.78 18.48 -6.72
C TYR A 86 5.70 19.25 -5.75
N GLY A 87 5.28 19.37 -4.48
CA GLY A 87 6.05 20.06 -3.44
C GLY A 87 7.19 19.24 -2.86
N GLU A 88 7.13 17.91 -2.96
CA GLU A 88 8.16 16.99 -2.48
C GLU A 88 9.37 16.89 -3.41
N ASN A 89 9.26 17.40 -4.63
CA ASN A 89 10.27 17.25 -5.66
C ASN A 89 11.03 18.56 -5.94
N ASN A 90 12.37 18.51 -5.87
CA ASN A 90 13.25 19.66 -6.08
C ASN A 90 13.77 19.80 -7.52
N ASP A 91 13.57 18.79 -8.37
CA ASP A 91 13.99 18.82 -9.76
C ASP A 91 12.95 19.55 -10.62
N GLU A 92 13.36 20.64 -11.26
CA GLU A 92 12.49 21.48 -12.11
C GLU A 92 11.98 20.72 -13.35
N THR A 93 12.76 19.80 -13.93
CA THR A 93 12.32 19.00 -15.07
C THR A 93 11.19 18.04 -14.70
N MET A 94 11.32 17.40 -13.53
CA MET A 94 10.29 16.54 -12.97
C MET A 94 9.05 17.35 -12.55
N LYS A 95 9.22 18.54 -11.99
CA LYS A 95 8.11 19.43 -11.65
C LYS A 95 7.29 19.83 -12.86
N GLU A 96 7.92 20.08 -14.00
CA GLU A 96 7.20 20.42 -15.24
C GLU A 96 6.33 19.24 -15.70
N GLN A 97 6.84 18.01 -15.63
CA GLN A 97 6.04 16.81 -15.91
C GLN A 97 4.86 16.67 -14.95
N LEU A 98 5.10 16.90 -13.65
CA LEU A 98 4.08 16.79 -12.61
C LEU A 98 2.98 17.86 -12.73
N ARG A 99 3.30 19.05 -13.28
CA ARG A 99 2.29 20.09 -13.56
C ARG A 99 1.29 19.69 -14.63
N ALA A 100 1.70 18.84 -15.57
CA ALA A 100 0.82 18.33 -16.62
C ALA A 100 -0.07 17.15 -16.14
N CYS A 101 0.20 16.61 -14.94
CA CYS A 101 -0.58 15.50 -14.39
C CYS A 101 -1.86 16.00 -13.72
N ASP A 102 -2.90 15.16 -13.74
CA ASP A 102 -4.15 15.36 -12.98
C ASP A 102 -4.21 14.36 -11.80
N PRO A 103 -3.89 14.79 -10.57
CA PRO A 103 -3.99 13.94 -9.38
C PRO A 103 -5.40 13.39 -9.14
N VAL A 104 -6.45 14.13 -9.54
CA VAL A 104 -7.84 13.73 -9.32
C VAL A 104 -8.23 12.60 -10.27
N GLY A 105 -7.91 12.74 -11.56
CA GLY A 105 -8.11 11.69 -12.56
C GLY A 105 -7.32 10.43 -12.25
N VAL A 106 -6.05 10.56 -11.85
CA VAL A 106 -5.22 9.40 -11.46
C VAL A 106 -5.78 8.71 -10.23
N ALA A 107 -6.17 9.46 -9.19
CA ALA A 107 -6.80 8.88 -7.99
C ALA A 107 -8.11 8.14 -8.31
N ALA A 108 -8.94 8.69 -9.19
CA ALA A 108 -10.18 8.05 -9.63
C ALA A 108 -9.91 6.76 -10.42
N SER A 109 -8.88 6.75 -11.28
CA SER A 109 -8.47 5.56 -12.03
C SER A 109 -7.94 4.45 -11.10
N VAL A 110 -7.05 4.80 -10.15
CA VAL A 110 -6.53 3.85 -9.17
C VAL A 110 -7.65 3.26 -8.34
N GLU A 111 -8.54 4.09 -7.79
CA GLU A 111 -9.66 3.61 -6.98
C GLU A 111 -10.61 2.71 -7.78
N SER A 112 -10.89 3.05 -9.05
CA SER A 112 -11.76 2.23 -9.90
C SER A 112 -11.18 0.83 -10.12
N VAL A 113 -9.88 0.74 -10.40
CA VAL A 113 -9.19 -0.55 -10.58
C VAL A 113 -9.17 -1.37 -9.29
N LEU A 114 -8.96 -0.73 -8.13
CA LEU A 114 -9.07 -1.40 -6.83
C LEU A 114 -10.48 -1.94 -6.59
N PHE A 115 -11.51 -1.14 -6.90
CA PHE A 115 -12.91 -1.53 -6.73
C PHE A 115 -13.34 -2.63 -7.70
N GLU A 116 -12.89 -2.59 -8.95
CA GLU A 116 -13.17 -3.65 -9.92
C GLU A 116 -12.52 -4.97 -9.53
N ALA A 117 -11.29 -4.95 -9.03
CA ALA A 117 -10.55 -6.16 -8.70
C ALA A 117 -10.93 -6.75 -7.32
N LEU A 118 -11.11 -5.89 -6.32
CA LEU A 118 -11.35 -6.31 -4.93
C LEU A 118 -12.83 -6.22 -4.54
N GLY A 119 -13.63 -5.42 -5.25
CA GLY A 119 -15.01 -5.12 -4.86
C GLY A 119 -15.08 -4.14 -3.69
N PRO A 120 -16.22 -4.15 -2.96
CA PRO A 120 -16.45 -3.24 -1.83
C PRO A 120 -15.41 -3.35 -0.72
N ILE A 121 -15.15 -2.22 -0.05
CA ILE A 121 -14.20 -2.09 1.06
C ILE A 121 -14.82 -2.66 2.34
N THR A 122 -15.01 -3.98 2.35
CA THR A 122 -15.68 -4.72 3.43
C THR A 122 -15.03 -6.09 3.64
N GLY A 123 -15.13 -6.60 4.87
CA GLY A 123 -14.70 -7.95 5.24
C GLY A 123 -13.28 -8.29 4.74
N PRO A 124 -13.10 -9.33 3.93
CA PRO A 124 -11.78 -9.86 3.53
C PRO A 124 -10.96 -8.89 2.66
N ASN A 125 -11.60 -7.93 1.99
CA ASN A 125 -10.91 -7.03 1.07
C ASN A 125 -10.31 -5.80 1.78
N LYS A 126 -10.88 -5.42 2.92
CA LYS A 126 -10.51 -4.22 3.68
C LYS A 126 -9.00 -4.16 4.02
N PRO A 127 -8.33 -5.23 4.47
CA PRO A 127 -6.91 -5.19 4.76
C PRO A 127 -6.04 -4.80 3.56
N LYS A 128 -6.35 -5.30 2.36
CA LYS A 128 -5.58 -4.97 1.15
C LYS A 128 -5.75 -3.50 0.75
N TYR A 129 -6.97 -2.97 0.83
CA TYR A 129 -7.22 -1.53 0.64
C TYR A 129 -6.42 -0.67 1.62
N ILE A 130 -6.44 -1.03 2.91
CA ILE A 130 -5.73 -0.29 3.94
C ILE A 130 -4.22 -0.32 3.70
N SER A 131 -3.65 -1.48 3.38
CA SER A 131 -2.22 -1.61 3.08
C SER A 131 -1.81 -0.71 1.92
N ILE A 132 -2.54 -0.74 0.80
CA ILE A 132 -2.25 0.10 -0.37
C ILE A 132 -2.34 1.59 -0.02
N LEU A 133 -3.42 2.01 0.64
CA LEU A 133 -3.59 3.41 1.07
C LEU A 133 -2.49 3.85 2.04
N PHE A 134 -2.07 2.96 2.95
CA PHE A 134 -0.98 3.25 3.88
C PHE A 134 0.35 3.44 3.13
N CYS A 135 0.67 2.58 2.17
CA CYS A 135 1.87 2.72 1.33
C CYS A 135 1.88 4.03 0.52
N VAL A 136 0.74 4.41 -0.07
CA VAL A 136 0.61 5.65 -0.86
C VAL A 136 0.68 6.90 0.04
N ASN A 137 0.01 6.89 1.18
CA ASN A 137 -0.04 8.03 2.10
C ASN A 137 1.22 8.19 2.97
N HIS A 138 2.15 7.23 2.93
CA HIS A 138 3.32 7.24 3.81
C HIS A 138 4.25 8.43 3.49
N SER A 139 4.49 9.31 4.47
CA SER A 139 5.32 10.51 4.28
C SER A 139 6.72 10.19 3.76
N GLU A 140 7.34 9.12 4.25
CA GLU A 140 8.67 8.67 3.80
C GLU A 140 8.69 7.97 2.44
N ASN A 141 7.59 8.03 1.68
CA ASN A 141 7.48 7.37 0.37
C ASN A 141 7.00 8.32 -0.76
N PRO A 142 7.70 9.44 -1.00
CA PRO A 142 7.35 10.37 -2.08
C PRO A 142 7.51 9.73 -3.47
N ASP A 143 8.49 8.83 -3.61
CA ASP A 143 8.78 8.17 -4.88
C ASP A 143 7.65 7.27 -5.36
N PHE A 144 7.01 6.50 -4.48
CA PHE A 144 5.89 5.65 -4.90
C PHE A 144 4.72 6.49 -5.40
N ARG A 145 4.40 7.60 -4.71
CA ARG A 145 3.38 8.55 -5.18
C ARG A 145 3.74 9.17 -6.52
N ARG A 146 5.00 9.59 -6.70
CA ARG A 146 5.51 10.14 -7.97
C ARG A 146 5.32 9.15 -9.11
N LYS A 147 5.72 7.89 -8.91
CA LYS A 147 5.59 6.81 -9.90
C LYS A 147 4.14 6.55 -10.30
N ILE A 148 3.20 6.62 -9.35
CA ILE A 148 1.76 6.49 -9.65
C ILE A 148 1.30 7.70 -10.48
N LEU A 149 1.65 8.92 -10.07
CA LEU A 149 1.19 10.14 -10.73
C LEU A 149 1.71 10.28 -12.17
N LEU A 150 2.95 9.87 -12.42
CA LEU A 150 3.57 9.86 -13.74
C LEU A 150 3.17 8.64 -14.60
N GLY A 151 2.41 7.68 -14.04
CA GLY A 151 2.00 6.46 -14.73
C GLY A 151 3.10 5.41 -14.90
N GLU A 152 4.26 5.58 -14.26
CA GLU A 152 5.33 4.56 -14.21
C GLU A 152 4.84 3.28 -13.49
N VAL A 153 4.03 3.45 -12.44
CA VAL A 153 3.29 2.36 -11.79
C VAL A 153 1.84 2.43 -12.23
N LYS A 154 1.43 1.46 -13.04
CA LYS A 154 0.04 1.35 -13.49
C LYS A 154 -0.88 0.92 -12.33
N PRO A 155 -2.14 1.41 -12.29
CA PRO A 155 -3.13 1.02 -11.29
C PRO A 155 -3.26 -0.50 -11.08
N GLU A 156 -3.23 -1.28 -12.15
CA GLU A 156 -3.38 -2.74 -12.11
C GLU A 156 -2.17 -3.42 -11.45
N ARG A 157 -0.98 -2.82 -11.58
CA ARG A 157 0.25 -3.33 -10.98
C ARG A 157 0.20 -3.26 -9.46
N ILE A 158 -0.41 -2.21 -8.90
CA ILE A 158 -0.52 -1.96 -7.45
C ILE A 158 -1.15 -3.16 -6.72
N LEU A 159 -2.13 -3.84 -7.34
CA LEU A 159 -2.80 -5.00 -6.77
C LEU A 159 -1.83 -6.18 -6.53
N THR A 160 -0.86 -6.35 -7.43
CA THR A 160 0.10 -7.46 -7.42
C THR A 160 1.39 -7.15 -6.68
N MET A 161 1.64 -5.88 -6.38
CA MET A 161 2.83 -5.47 -5.63
C MET A 161 2.71 -5.90 -4.17
N THR A 162 3.86 -6.29 -3.62
CA THR A 162 4.05 -6.50 -2.19
C THR A 162 4.21 -5.18 -1.46
N ASP A 163 3.90 -5.16 -0.17
CA ASP A 163 4.05 -3.99 0.70
C ASP A 163 5.51 -3.53 0.76
N GLU A 164 6.45 -4.46 0.56
CA GLU A 164 7.88 -4.19 0.41
C GLU A 164 8.17 -3.42 -0.88
N GLU A 165 7.73 -3.93 -2.04
CA GLU A 165 7.92 -3.26 -3.33
C GLU A 165 7.24 -1.88 -3.38
N MET A 166 6.12 -1.71 -2.69
CA MET A 166 5.45 -0.42 -2.56
C MET A 166 6.11 0.49 -1.53
N GLY A 167 6.87 -0.05 -0.58
CA GLY A 167 7.52 0.71 0.49
C GLY A 167 8.67 1.58 -0.03
N SER A 168 9.16 2.46 0.84
CA SER A 168 10.30 3.33 0.51
C SER A 168 11.57 2.52 0.22
N HIS A 169 12.51 3.08 -0.55
CA HIS A 169 13.80 2.43 -0.80
C HIS A 169 14.52 2.03 0.51
N LYS A 170 14.44 2.88 1.54
CA LYS A 170 15.00 2.59 2.87
C LYS A 170 14.33 1.38 3.52
N PHE A 171 13.01 1.26 3.42
CA PHE A 171 12.27 0.12 3.94
C PHE A 171 12.63 -1.17 3.18
N GLN A 172 12.67 -1.11 1.85
CA GLN A 172 13.10 -2.22 1.00
C GLN A 172 14.50 -2.71 1.36
N GLU A 173 15.45 -1.79 1.51
CA GLU A 173 16.83 -2.11 1.86
C GLU A 173 16.94 -2.72 3.27
N LYS A 174 16.17 -2.20 4.24
CA LYS A 174 16.11 -2.75 5.59
C LYS A 174 15.58 -4.19 5.58
N ILE A 175 14.50 -4.45 4.85
CA ILE A 175 13.95 -5.82 4.71
C ILE A 175 14.94 -6.74 4.03
N ARG A 176 15.63 -6.27 2.98
CA ARG A 176 16.69 -7.04 2.29
C ARG A 176 17.80 -7.47 3.25
N ARG A 177 18.34 -6.53 4.05
CA ARG A 177 19.39 -6.81 5.04
C ARG A 177 18.94 -7.80 6.14
N ILE A 178 17.69 -7.71 6.57
CA ILE A 178 17.12 -8.66 7.54
C ILE A 178 17.08 -10.06 6.91
N ARG A 179 16.56 -10.19 5.69
CA ARG A 179 16.53 -11.49 4.98
C ARG A 179 17.92 -12.09 4.79
N GLU A 180 18.89 -11.29 4.35
CA GLU A 180 20.28 -11.72 4.19
C GLU A 180 20.89 -12.23 5.51
N ARG A 181 20.58 -11.57 6.64
CA ARG A 181 21.06 -11.98 7.97
C ARG A 181 20.48 -13.32 8.45
N PHE A 182 19.22 -13.60 8.12
CA PHE A 182 18.51 -14.81 8.58
C PHE A 182 18.49 -15.93 7.53
N ALA A 183 19.06 -15.70 6.34
CA ALA A 183 19.16 -16.70 5.27
C ALA A 183 20.51 -17.44 5.24
N GLY A 184 21.46 -17.08 6.12
CA GLY A 184 22.71 -17.80 6.36
C GLY A 184 22.68 -18.56 7.68
#